data_AF-A0A497GWQ1-F1
#
_entry.id   AF-A0A497GWQ1-F1
#
_cell.length_a   1.000
_cell.length_b   1.000
_cell.length_c   1.000
_cell.angle_alpha   90.00
_cell.angle_beta   90.00
_cell.angle_gamma   90.00
#
_symmetry.space_group_name_H-M   'P 1'
#
loop_
_entity.id
_entity.type
_entity.pdbx_description
1 polymer ?
#
loop_
_entity_poly.entity_id
_entity_poly.type
_entity_poly.pdbx_seq_one_letter_code
_entity_poly.pdbx_strand_id
1 'polypeptide(L)'
;MTVKSYLGRGAAMHVEIPVFRAKRSVYVSSPWISPYYARKLVELASSGVRVRVITSDEGREQRESLKIFRDALRPRRRLLGLIRDKSW
;
A
#
# COMPACT_ATOMS: atom_id res chain seq x y z
N MET A 1 3.70 -7.16 -25.40
CA MET A 1 3.19 -7.11 -24.01
C MET A 1 1.71 -7.49 -24.06
N THR A 2 1.28 -8.52 -23.36
CA THR A 2 -0.14 -8.91 -23.33
C THR A 2 -0.81 -8.26 -22.13
N VAL A 3 -1.81 -7.42 -22.38
CA VAL A 3 -2.62 -6.80 -21.33
C VAL A 3 -3.83 -7.70 -21.05
N LYS A 4 -4.13 -7.93 -19.77
CA LYS A 4 -5.34 -8.64 -19.35
C LYS A 4 -6.23 -7.66 -18.59
N SER A 5 -7.51 -7.65 -18.94
CA SER A 5 -8.53 -6.82 -18.31
C SER A 5 -9.61 -7.72 -17.71
N TYR A 6 -10.06 -7.40 -16.50
CA TYR A 6 -11.10 -8.14 -15.79
C TYR A 6 -12.19 -7.17 -15.35
N LEU A 7 -13.45 -7.51 -15.61
CA LEU A 7 -14.62 -6.69 -15.29
C LEU A 7 -15.70 -7.54 -14.63
N GLY A 8 -16.46 -6.94 -13.71
CA GLY A 8 -17.58 -7.59 -13.05
C GLY A 8 -17.21 -8.36 -11.77
N ARG A 9 -18.18 -9.13 -11.27
CA ARG A 9 -18.06 -9.90 -10.04
C ARG A 9 -16.93 -10.94 -10.19
N GLY A 10 -16.02 -10.99 -9.22
CA GLY A 10 -14.87 -11.91 -9.23
C GLY A 10 -13.60 -11.36 -9.89
N ALA A 11 -13.65 -10.17 -10.52
CA ALA A 11 -12.47 -9.53 -11.10
C ALA A 11 -11.30 -9.37 -10.09
N ALA A 12 -11.63 -9.12 -8.82
CA ALA A 12 -10.66 -9.01 -7.74
C ALA A 12 -9.76 -10.25 -7.61
N MET A 13 -10.29 -11.47 -7.78
CA MET A 13 -9.49 -12.70 -7.66
C MET A 13 -8.36 -12.77 -8.70
N HIS A 14 -8.63 -12.25 -9.90
CA HIS A 14 -7.66 -12.23 -10.98
C HIS A 14 -6.59 -11.15 -10.83
N VAL A 15 -6.81 -10.15 -9.96
CA VAL A 15 -5.90 -9.03 -9.71
C VAL A 15 -5.15 -9.20 -8.37
N GLU A 16 -5.85 -9.57 -7.30
CA GLU A 16 -5.26 -9.68 -5.96
C GLU A 16 -4.21 -10.76 -5.85
N ILE A 17 -4.48 -11.96 -6.39
CA ILE A 17 -3.54 -13.09 -6.35
C ILE A 17 -2.19 -12.73 -6.97
N PRO A 18 -2.10 -12.24 -8.23
CA PRO A 18 -0.82 -11.87 -8.81
C PRO A 18 -0.18 -10.67 -8.10
N VAL A 19 -0.95 -9.70 -7.62
CA VAL A 19 -0.42 -8.54 -6.88
C VAL A 19 0.25 -8.98 -5.58
N PHE A 20 -0.43 -9.76 -4.73
CA PHE A 20 0.09 -10.14 -3.41
C PHE A 20 1.15 -11.25 -3.48
N ARG A 21 1.30 -11.93 -4.62
CA ARG A 21 2.39 -12.90 -4.86
C ARG A 21 3.58 -12.30 -5.59
N ALA A 22 3.53 -11.02 -5.95
CA ALA A 22 4.62 -10.34 -6.65
C ALA A 22 5.93 -10.41 -5.85
N LYS A 23 7.04 -10.65 -6.55
CA LYS A 23 8.36 -10.87 -5.94
C LYS A 23 9.32 -9.69 -6.08
N ARG A 24 9.07 -8.77 -7.01
CA ARG A 24 10.00 -7.67 -7.33
C ARG A 24 9.34 -6.31 -7.22
N SER A 25 8.22 -6.11 -7.90
CA SER A 25 7.53 -4.82 -7.91
C SER A 25 6.04 -4.95 -8.18
N VAL A 26 5.28 -3.99 -7.65
CA VAL A 26 3.86 -3.77 -7.95
C VAL A 26 3.65 -2.27 -8.19
N TYR A 27 2.89 -1.95 -9.24
CA TYR A 27 2.43 -0.60 -9.53
C TYR A 27 0.90 -0.62 -9.51
N VAL A 28 0.31 0.19 -8.64
CA VAL A 28 -1.15 0.33 -8.51
C VAL A 28 -1.53 1.75 -8.86
N SER A 29 -2.50 1.90 -9.76
CA SER A 29 -3.19 3.16 -10.01
C SER A 29 -4.68 2.93 -9.80
N SER A 30 -5.25 3.56 -8.78
CA SER A 30 -6.69 3.43 -8.49
C SER A 30 -7.18 4.70 -7.78
N PRO A 31 -8.30 5.30 -8.22
CA PRO A 31 -8.87 6.47 -7.53
C PRO A 31 -9.29 6.14 -6.11
N TRP A 32 -9.72 4.89 -5.86
CA TRP A 32 -10.15 4.42 -4.55
C TRP A 32 -9.38 3.17 -4.14
N ILE A 33 -8.86 3.17 -2.93
CA ILE A 33 -8.17 2.03 -2.35
C ILE A 33 -8.83 1.75 -1.01
N SER A 34 -9.28 0.52 -0.81
CA SER A 34 -9.83 0.12 0.48
C SER A 34 -8.71 0.04 1.54
N PRO A 35 -9.02 0.27 2.83
CA PRO A 35 -8.01 0.17 3.88
C PRO A 35 -7.38 -1.22 3.99
N TYR A 36 -8.15 -2.28 3.68
CA TYR A 36 -7.64 -3.65 3.60
C TYR A 36 -6.56 -3.79 2.52
N TYR A 37 -6.84 -3.29 1.30
CA TYR A 37 -5.90 -3.36 0.20
C TYR A 37 -4.64 -2.53 0.48
N ALA A 38 -4.79 -1.35 1.09
CA ALA A 38 -3.66 -0.53 1.55
C ALA A 38 -2.74 -1.27 2.52
N ARG A 39 -3.31 -1.95 3.55
CA ARG A 39 -2.53 -2.77 4.50
C ARG A 39 -1.75 -3.88 3.80
N LYS A 40 -2.38 -4.59 2.87
CA LYS A 40 -1.72 -5.64 2.09
C LYS A 40 -0.58 -5.13 1.23
N LEU A 41 -0.73 -3.96 0.62
CA LEU A 41 0.34 -3.30 -0.14
C LEU A 41 1.53 -2.91 0.77
N VAL A 42 1.25 -2.43 1.99
CA VAL A 42 2.29 -2.12 2.99
C VAL A 42 2.99 -3.38 3.50
N GLU A 43 2.26 -4.46 3.77
CA GLU A 43 2.83 -5.78 4.11
C GLU A 43 3.78 -6.27 3.02
N LEU A 44 3.36 -6.14 1.75
CA LEU A 44 4.16 -6.52 0.59
C LEU A 44 5.44 -5.68 0.48
N ALA A 45 5.33 -4.37 0.68
CA ALA A 45 6.49 -3.47 0.72
C ALA A 45 7.46 -3.80 1.85
N SER A 46 6.93 -4.11 3.04
CA SER A 46 7.71 -4.53 4.21
C SER A 46 8.47 -5.84 3.98
N SER A 47 8.00 -6.66 3.03
CA SER A 47 8.64 -7.91 2.61
C SER A 47 9.72 -7.72 1.53
N GLY A 48 10.10 -6.47 1.22
CA GLY A 48 11.16 -6.15 0.26
C GLY A 48 10.69 -5.97 -1.19
N VAL A 49 9.38 -6.01 -1.46
CA VAL A 49 8.83 -5.76 -2.80
C VAL A 49 8.71 -4.26 -3.04
N ARG A 50 9.10 -3.77 -4.23
CA ARG A 50 8.93 -2.36 -4.59
C ARG A 50 7.46 -2.07 -4.92
N VAL A 51 6.75 -1.41 -4.01
CA VAL A 51 5.35 -1.02 -4.23
C VAL A 51 5.28 0.48 -4.54
N ARG A 52 4.59 0.83 -5.63
CA ARG A 52 4.24 2.23 -5.97
C ARG A 52 2.74 2.34 -6.16
N VAL A 53 2.15 3.36 -5.54
CA VAL A 53 0.71 3.60 -5.55
C VAL A 53 0.45 5.03 -6.01
N ILE A 54 -0.41 5.19 -7.01
CA ILE A 54 -1.00 6.46 -7.41
C ILE A 54 -2.49 6.37 -7.08
N THR A 55 -3.00 7.27 -6.26
CA THR A 55 -4.39 7.24 -5.78
C THR A 55 -4.92 8.64 -5.53
N SER A 56 -6.24 8.79 -5.44
CA SER A 56 -6.87 10.06 -5.13
C SER A 56 -6.76 10.38 -3.64
N ASP A 57 -6.77 11.66 -3.29
CA ASP A 57 -6.96 12.15 -1.92
C ASP A 57 -8.41 12.55 -1.60
N GLU A 58 -9.31 12.36 -2.56
CA GLU A 58 -10.72 12.70 -2.46
C GLU A 58 -11.56 11.55 -1.85
N GLY A 59 -12.58 11.92 -1.07
CA GLY A 59 -13.56 10.99 -0.51
C GLY A 59 -13.31 10.58 0.95
N ARG A 60 -14.40 10.38 1.71
CA ARG A 60 -14.33 10.04 3.13
C ARG A 60 -13.67 8.69 3.39
N GLU A 61 -13.97 7.70 2.56
CA GLU A 61 -13.47 6.32 2.71
C GLU A 61 -11.97 6.20 2.40
N GLN A 62 -11.42 7.14 1.63
CA GLN A 62 -10.02 7.17 1.23
C GLN A 62 -9.09 7.64 2.37
N ARG A 63 -9.62 8.37 3.36
CA ARG A 63 -8.82 8.96 4.47
C ARG A 63 -8.06 7.90 5.26
N GLU A 64 -8.67 6.75 5.55
CA GLU A 64 -8.03 5.68 6.30
C GLU A 64 -6.88 5.06 5.50
N SER A 65 -7.09 4.78 4.21
CA SER A 65 -6.06 4.25 3.30
C SER A 65 -4.87 5.20 3.16
N LEU A 66 -5.12 6.49 3.01
CA LEU A 66 -4.05 7.50 2.97
C LEU A 66 -3.28 7.58 4.30
N LYS A 67 -3.96 7.46 5.44
CA LYS A 67 -3.30 7.40 6.74
C LYS A 67 -2.36 6.20 6.83
N ILE A 68 -2.82 5.02 6.40
CA ILE A 68 -2.00 3.78 6.35
C ILE A 68 -0.75 3.99 5.50
N PHE A 69 -0.88 4.56 4.29
CA PHE A 69 0.27 4.83 3.44
C PHE A 69 1.23 5.86 4.06
N ARG A 70 0.70 6.96 4.61
CA ARG A 70 1.52 8.00 5.26
C ARG A 70 2.29 7.44 6.45
N ASP A 71 1.66 6.61 7.27
CA ASP A 71 2.31 5.98 8.43
C ASP A 71 3.40 4.99 7.99
N ALA A 72 3.18 4.23 6.91
CA ALA A 72 4.17 3.32 6.35
C ALA A 72 5.40 4.02 5.76
N LEU A 73 5.24 5.24 5.24
CA LEU A 73 6.34 6.06 4.71
C LEU A 73 7.17 6.74 5.80
N ARG A 74 6.68 6.79 7.05
CA ARG A 74 7.44 7.40 8.14
C ARG A 74 8.69 6.55 8.41
N PRO A 75 9.89 7.16 8.47
CA PRO A 75 11.09 6.44 8.90
C PRO A 75 10.81 5.78 10.25
N ARG A 76 11.14 4.49 10.39
CA ARG A 76 11.14 3.83 11.70
C ARG A 76 12.10 4.62 12.60
N ARG A 77 11.57 5.51 13.44
CA ARG A 77 12.32 6.32 14.42
C ARG A 77 13.28 5.47 15.28
N ARG A 78 13.05 4.16 15.37
CA ARG A 78 13.93 3.19 16.05
C ARG A 78 15.28 2.93 15.39
N LEU A 79 15.48 3.22 14.11
CA LEU A 79 16.75 2.97 13.42
C LEU A 79 17.76 4.12 13.52
N LEU A 80 17.37 5.26 14.11
CA LEU A 80 18.18 6.47 14.11
C LEU A 80 18.68 6.92 15.49
N GLY A 81 18.52 6.13 16.56
CA GLY A 81 19.08 6.49 17.88
C GLY A 81 18.60 7.84 18.45
N LEU A 82 17.51 8.40 17.91
CA LEU A 82 17.04 9.77 18.19
C LEU A 82 15.71 9.76 18.93
N ILE A 83 15.69 9.21 20.15
CA ILE A 83 14.87 9.76 21.24
C ILE A 83 15.74 9.67 22.49
N ARG A 84 16.39 10.80 22.80
CA ARG A 84 17.06 11.04 24.07
C ARG A 84 15.95 11.27 25.09
N ASP A 85 15.95 10.43 26.12
CA ASP A 85 15.14 10.62 27.32
C ASP A 85 15.29 12.06 27.83
N LYS A 86 14.17 12.73 28.05
CA LYS A 86 14.08 13.96 28.83
C LYS A 86 12.75 13.94 29.57
N SER A 87 12.79 13.29 30.72
CA SER A 87 12.30 13.84 31.97
C SER A 87 12.42 15.37 32.01
N TRP A 88 11.28 16.05 32.09
CA TRP A 88 10.99 17.23 32.93
C TRP A 88 9.48 17.24 33.19
#